data_AF-A0A7J4TLQ1-F1
#
_entry.id   AF-A0A7J4TLQ1-F1
#
_cell.length_a   1.000
_cell.length_b   1.000
_cell.length_c   1.000
_cell.angle_alpha   90.00
_cell.angle_beta   90.00
_cell.angle_gamma   90.00
#
_symmetry.space_group_name_H-M   'P 1'
#
loop_
_entity.id
_entity.type
_entity.pdbx_description
1 polymer ?
#
loop_
_entity_poly.entity_id
_entity_poly.type
_entity_poly.pdbx_seq_one_letter_code
_entity_poly.pdbx_strand_id
1 'polypeptide(L)'
;MGLIENLGRVASSYMEEKEQLQTAGEKRVRTRTGHGFWPQEVLRDSIIFGFMGAVLLGYAWLIPPPLHGAADPYAQAGFVFPDWYVLFSYGYLRWGEYLPQFTVPTGFIGEIVGQPVFPWNAAWWGAALTGIPVSILALPPFLGGREKRPVEDPWFATAGAVYLAHIWFISVFSINIFLEL
;
A
#
# COMPACT_ATOMS: atom_id res chain seq x y z
N MET A 1 -1.62 -5.07 43.77
CA MET A 1 -1.82 -5.75 42.48
C MET A 1 -0.53 -5.65 41.70
N GLY A 2 0.03 -6.79 41.30
CA GLY A 2 1.29 -6.84 40.56
C GLY A 2 1.11 -6.47 39.08
N LEU A 3 2.21 -6.15 38.41
CA LEU A 3 2.26 -5.93 36.95
C LEU A 3 1.65 -7.10 36.17
N ILE A 4 1.91 -8.33 36.61
CA ILE A 4 1.42 -9.56 35.96
C ILE A 4 -0.11 -9.68 36.06
N GLU A 5 -0.71 -9.35 37.21
CA GLU A 5 -2.17 -9.33 37.39
C GLU A 5 -2.84 -8.28 36.50
N ASN A 6 -2.24 -7.09 36.40
CA ASN A 6 -2.76 -6.02 35.54
C ASN A 6 -2.71 -6.42 34.06
N LEU A 7 -1.61 -7.05 33.62
CA LEU A 7 -1.47 -7.56 32.26
C LEU A 7 -2.44 -8.71 31.97
N GLY A 8 -2.64 -9.63 32.92
CA GLY A 8 -3.62 -10.71 32.81
C GLY A 8 -5.06 -10.20 32.68
N ARG A 9 -5.44 -9.20 33.47
CA ARG A 9 -6.77 -8.56 33.39
C ARG A 9 -7.00 -7.83 32.06
N VAL A 10 -5.96 -7.17 31.54
CA VAL A 10 -6.03 -6.53 30.23
C VAL A 10 -6.21 -7.60 29.15
N ALA A 11 -5.40 -8.66 29.15
CA ALA A 11 -5.52 -9.76 28.20
C ALA A 11 -6.89 -10.45 28.25
N SER A 12 -7.44 -10.70 29.45
CA SER A 12 -8.78 -11.29 29.59
C SER A 12 -9.87 -10.37 29.04
N SER A 13 -9.81 -9.07 29.33
CA SER A 13 -10.75 -8.09 28.77
C SER A 13 -10.71 -8.05 27.23
N TYR A 14 -9.51 -8.14 26.64
CA TYR A 14 -9.36 -8.23 25.19
C TYR A 14 -9.94 -9.52 24.60
N MET A 15 -9.79 -10.65 25.28
CA MET A 15 -10.33 -11.93 24.82
C MET A 15 -11.87 -11.97 24.90
N GLU A 16 -12.42 -11.46 25.99
CA GLU A 16 -13.87 -11.34 26.17
C GLU A 16 -14.49 -10.37 25.14
N GLU A 17 -13.85 -9.23 24.90
CA GLU A 17 -14.30 -8.28 23.88
C GLU A 17 -14.17 -8.85 22.46
N LYS A 18 -13.10 -9.61 22.17
CA LYS A 18 -12.95 -10.34 20.91
C LYS A 18 -14.09 -11.34 20.69
N GLU A 19 -14.41 -12.14 21.70
CA GLU A 19 -15.50 -13.13 21.63
C GLU A 19 -16.85 -12.46 21.44
N GLN A 20 -17.10 -11.36 22.14
CA GLN A 20 -18.29 -10.53 21.96
C GLN A 20 -18.40 -9.95 20.54
N LEU A 21 -17.28 -9.51 19.96
CA LEU A 21 -17.23 -8.97 18.60
C LEU A 21 -17.42 -10.06 17.53
N GLN A 22 -16.95 -11.28 17.78
CA GLN A 22 -17.15 -12.44 16.90
C GLN A 22 -18.60 -12.97 16.92
N THR A 23 -19.28 -12.81 18.05
CA THR A 23 -20.67 -13.28 18.25
C THR A 23 -21.74 -12.21 17.94
N ALA A 24 -21.35 -10.95 17.73
CA ALA A 24 -22.26 -9.86 17.39
C ALA A 24 -22.93 -10.07 16.01
N GLY A 25 -24.27 -9.97 15.97
CA GLY A 25 -25.12 -10.26 14.80
C GLY A 25 -24.95 -9.34 13.57
N GLU A 26 -25.80 -9.54 12.55
CA GLU A 26 -25.71 -8.95 11.20
C GLU A 26 -25.74 -7.41 11.13
N LYS A 27 -26.20 -6.69 12.15
CA LYS A 27 -26.29 -5.22 12.13
C LYS A 27 -25.65 -4.62 13.36
N ARG A 28 -24.56 -3.88 13.17
CA ARG A 28 -23.93 -3.12 14.25
C ARG A 28 -24.85 -1.98 14.69
N VAL A 29 -25.20 -1.99 15.97
CA VAL A 29 -25.75 -0.82 16.65
C VAL A 29 -24.57 -0.03 17.20
N ARG A 30 -24.40 1.22 16.77
CA ARG A 30 -23.33 2.09 17.28
C ARG A 30 -23.66 2.40 18.74
N THR A 31 -22.97 1.75 19.68
CA THR A 31 -23.22 1.91 21.13
C THR A 31 -22.75 3.25 21.67
N ARG A 32 -21.90 3.98 20.92
CA ARG A 32 -21.35 5.27 21.31
C ARG A 32 -21.64 6.32 20.24
N THR A 33 -22.36 7.36 20.62
CA THR A 33 -22.53 8.58 19.83
C THR A 33 -21.21 9.36 19.85
N GLY A 34 -20.76 9.83 18.69
CA GLY A 34 -19.58 10.69 18.60
C GLY A 34 -19.85 12.06 19.23
N HIS A 35 -18.80 12.85 19.42
CA HIS A 35 -18.97 14.26 19.78
C HIS A 35 -19.48 15.06 18.57
N GLY A 36 -20.10 16.22 18.84
CA GLY A 36 -20.49 17.13 17.78
C GLY A 36 -19.27 17.58 16.97
N PHE A 37 -19.44 17.74 15.65
CA PHE A 37 -18.38 18.18 14.74
C PHE A 37 -17.70 19.46 15.25
N TRP A 38 -18.50 20.44 15.69
CA TRP A 38 -18.02 21.66 16.30
C TRP A 38 -18.37 21.72 17.80
N PRO A 39 -17.45 22.21 18.66
CA PRO A 39 -16.06 22.57 18.37
C PRO A 39 -15.09 21.38 18.45
N GLN A 40 -15.56 20.23 18.96
CA GLN A 40 -14.70 19.18 19.47
C GLN A 40 -13.85 18.51 18.38
N GLU A 41 -14.46 18.09 17.28
CA GLU A 41 -13.75 17.40 16.18
C GLU A 41 -12.87 18.40 15.41
N VAL A 42 -13.38 19.62 15.15
CA VAL A 42 -12.61 20.68 14.47
C VAL A 42 -11.36 21.08 15.25
N LEU A 43 -11.45 21.22 16.58
CA LEU A 43 -10.29 21.54 17.40
C LEU A 43 -9.27 20.41 17.37
N ARG A 44 -9.71 19.15 17.53
CA ARG A 44 -8.83 17.98 17.45
C ARG A 44 -8.11 17.92 16.11
N ASP A 45 -8.86 18.05 15.01
CA ASP A 45 -8.30 17.91 13.67
C ASP A 45 -7.37 19.09 13.33
N SER A 46 -7.65 20.29 13.84
CA SER A 46 -6.75 21.45 13.71
C SER A 46 -5.43 21.23 14.44
N ILE A 47 -5.46 20.63 15.63
CA ILE A 47 -4.25 20.28 16.39
C ILE A 47 -3.44 19.22 15.65
N ILE A 48 -4.09 18.15 15.17
CA ILE A 48 -3.44 17.08 14.39
C ILE A 48 -2.82 17.67 13.11
N PHE A 49 -3.56 18.51 12.39
CA PHE A 49 -3.09 19.16 11.18
C PHE A 49 -1.87 20.06 11.46
N GLY A 50 -1.94 20.90 12.50
CA GLY A 50 -0.82 21.75 12.91
C GLY A 50 0.43 20.93 13.29
N PHE A 51 0.24 19.83 14.02
CA PHE A 51 1.32 18.90 14.35
C PHE A 51 1.94 18.26 13.11
N MET A 52 1.13 17.71 12.19
CA MET A 52 1.62 17.13 10.93
C MET A 52 2.38 18.17 10.10
N GLY A 53 1.86 19.40 10.01
CA GLY A 53 2.53 20.51 9.34
C GLY A 53 3.88 20.84 9.96
N ALA A 54 3.96 20.91 11.29
CA ALA A 54 5.22 21.16 12.01
C ALA A 54 6.25 20.05 11.76
N VAL A 55 5.83 18.78 11.75
CA VAL A 55 6.70 17.64 11.43
C VAL A 55 7.23 17.73 10.00
N LEU A 56 6.35 17.97 9.01
CA LEU A 56 6.74 18.08 7.60
C LEU A 56 7.68 19.26 7.34
N LEU A 57 7.39 20.43 7.91
CA LEU A 57 8.27 21.60 7.84
C LEU A 57 9.61 21.34 8.52
N GLY A 58 9.60 20.64 9.68
CA GLY A 58 10.80 20.22 10.38
C GLY A 58 11.67 19.30 9.52
N TYR A 59 11.07 18.32 8.83
CA TYR A 59 11.79 17.45 7.89
C TYR A 59 12.32 18.21 6.68
N ALA A 60 11.53 19.09 6.07
CA ALA A 60 11.95 19.90 4.93
C ALA A 60 13.10 20.85 5.28
N TRP A 61 13.17 21.32 6.53
CA TRP A 61 14.31 22.09 7.03
C TRP A 61 15.55 21.23 7.30
N LEU A 62 15.37 20.03 7.90
CA LEU A 62 16.48 19.14 8.26
C LEU A 62 17.14 18.49 7.04
N ILE A 63 16.33 18.02 6.09
CA ILE A 63 16.76 17.34 4.86
C ILE A 63 15.98 17.98 3.71
N PRO A 64 16.42 19.15 3.22
CA PRO A 64 15.72 19.81 2.11
C PRO A 64 15.78 18.92 0.87
N PRO A 65 14.67 18.83 0.10
CA PRO A 65 14.66 18.06 -1.12
C PRO A 65 15.72 18.61 -2.08
N PRO A 66 16.54 17.75 -2.70
CA PRO A 66 17.58 18.19 -3.61
C PRO A 66 16.96 18.93 -4.80
N LEU A 67 17.43 20.15 -5.06
CA LEU A 67 17.12 20.88 -6.29
C LEU A 67 17.98 20.30 -7.40
N HIS A 68 17.44 19.35 -8.16
CA HIS A 68 18.12 18.79 -9.32
C HIS A 68 18.26 19.84 -10.44
N GLY A 69 19.31 19.68 -11.25
CA GLY A 69 19.48 20.47 -12.47
C GLY A 69 18.37 20.20 -13.50
N ALA A 70 18.34 20.99 -14.57
CA ALA A 70 17.44 20.73 -15.69
C ALA A 70 17.69 19.32 -16.26
N ALA A 71 16.61 18.68 -16.72
CA ALA A 71 16.71 17.36 -17.34
C ALA A 71 17.57 17.43 -18.61
N ASP A 72 18.59 16.57 -18.68
CA ASP A 72 19.46 16.42 -19.84
C ASP A 72 19.15 15.09 -20.55
N PRO A 73 18.65 15.10 -21.80
CA PRO A 73 18.36 13.87 -22.54
C PRO A 73 19.63 13.10 -22.96
N TYR A 74 20.81 13.70 -22.88
CA TYR A 74 22.08 13.08 -23.26
C TYR A 74 22.89 12.55 -22.08
N ALA A 75 22.49 12.87 -20.84
CA ALA A 75 23.14 12.43 -19.62
C ALA A 75 22.17 11.66 -18.73
N GLN A 76 22.39 10.35 -18.59
CA GLN A 76 21.67 9.55 -17.61
C GLN A 76 22.34 9.71 -16.25
N ALA A 77 21.55 10.05 -15.22
CA ALA A 77 22.07 10.05 -13.86
C ALA A 77 22.55 8.64 -13.48
N GLY A 78 23.67 8.54 -12.75
CA GLY A 78 24.27 7.23 -12.39
C GLY A 78 23.34 6.32 -11.59
N PHE A 79 22.34 6.89 -10.90
CA PHE A 79 21.30 6.16 -10.17
C PHE A 79 19.94 6.82 -10.41
N VAL A 80 19.07 6.14 -11.16
CA VAL A 80 17.69 6.59 -11.42
C VAL A 80 16.73 5.60 -10.78
N PHE A 81 16.19 5.97 -9.63
CA PHE A 81 15.11 5.24 -8.97
C PHE A 81 13.89 6.15 -8.87
N PRO A 82 12.68 5.59 -8.96
CA PRO A 82 11.48 6.36 -8.66
C PRO A 82 11.34 6.56 -7.15
N ASP A 83 10.42 7.44 -6.77
CA ASP A 83 10.12 7.71 -5.37
C ASP A 83 9.68 6.45 -4.60
N TRP A 84 9.90 6.46 -3.29
CA TRP A 84 9.66 5.32 -2.40
C TRP A 84 8.25 4.72 -2.51
N TYR A 85 7.23 5.54 -2.76
CA TYR A 85 5.83 5.11 -2.89
C TYR A 85 5.52 4.45 -4.24
N VAL A 86 6.45 4.50 -5.20
CA VAL A 86 6.35 3.85 -6.53
C VAL A 86 7.26 2.63 -6.64
N LEU A 87 8.16 2.41 -5.67
CA LEU A 87 9.12 1.30 -5.67
C LEU A 87 8.46 -0.08 -5.85
N PHE A 88 7.25 -0.28 -5.35
CA PHE A 88 6.54 -1.56 -5.55
C PHE A 88 6.28 -1.84 -7.04
N SER A 89 5.86 -0.83 -7.81
CA SER A 89 5.60 -0.94 -9.25
C SER A 89 6.90 -1.13 -10.03
N TYR A 90 7.95 -0.40 -9.64
CA TYR A 90 9.29 -0.59 -10.20
C TYR A 90 9.85 -1.99 -9.92
N GLY A 91 9.56 -2.55 -8.73
CA GLY A 91 9.87 -3.92 -8.37
C GLY A 91 9.25 -4.94 -9.32
N TYR A 92 8.01 -4.73 -9.77
CA TYR A 92 7.38 -5.58 -10.78
C TYR A 92 8.02 -5.46 -12.17
N LEU A 93 8.48 -4.26 -12.55
CA LEU A 93 9.21 -4.07 -13.81
C LEU A 93 10.53 -4.84 -13.80
N ARG A 94 11.30 -4.74 -12.70
CA ARG A 94 12.52 -5.53 -12.50
C ARG A 94 12.24 -7.02 -12.44
N TRP A 95 11.18 -7.43 -11.74
CA TRP A 95 10.80 -8.84 -11.68
C TRP A 95 10.42 -9.36 -13.08
N GLY A 96 9.82 -8.51 -13.92
CA GLY A 96 9.51 -8.78 -15.31
C GLY A 96 10.71 -9.11 -16.19
N GLU A 97 11.94 -8.71 -15.81
CA GLU A 97 13.17 -9.09 -16.53
C GLU A 97 13.50 -10.58 -16.39
N TYR A 98 13.05 -11.22 -15.30
CA TYR A 98 13.23 -12.65 -15.07
C TYR A 98 12.09 -13.51 -15.65
N LEU A 99 11.03 -12.88 -16.16
CA LEU A 99 9.90 -13.57 -16.79
C LEU A 99 10.17 -13.83 -18.28
N PRO A 100 9.54 -14.85 -18.88
CA PRO A 100 9.71 -15.15 -20.30
C PRO A 100 9.39 -13.95 -21.19
N GLN A 101 10.31 -13.65 -22.11
CA GLN A 101 10.18 -12.57 -23.09
C GLN A 101 9.86 -13.19 -24.44
N PHE A 102 8.80 -12.73 -25.10
CA PHE A 102 8.40 -13.27 -26.40
C PHE A 102 7.67 -12.23 -27.24
N THR A 103 7.57 -12.49 -28.53
CA THR A 103 6.83 -11.66 -29.47
C THR A 103 5.48 -12.31 -29.78
N VAL A 104 4.40 -11.57 -29.58
CA VAL A 104 3.04 -12.04 -29.87
C VAL A 104 2.60 -11.49 -31.22
N PRO A 105 2.27 -12.34 -32.20
CA PRO A 105 1.63 -11.89 -33.44
C PRO A 105 0.27 -11.27 -33.12
N THR A 106 0.03 -10.04 -33.54
CA THR A 106 -1.20 -9.29 -33.27
C THR A 106 -2.29 -9.54 -34.31
N GLY A 107 -1.98 -10.31 -35.35
CA GLY A 107 -2.90 -10.73 -36.41
C GLY A 107 -3.55 -9.55 -37.14
N PHE A 108 -4.78 -9.76 -37.59
CA PHE A 108 -5.53 -8.79 -38.40
C PHE A 108 -5.64 -7.40 -37.76
N ILE A 109 -5.84 -7.32 -36.45
CA ILE A 109 -5.94 -6.03 -35.74
C ILE A 109 -4.60 -5.28 -35.80
N GLY A 110 -3.49 -6.00 -35.61
CA GLY A 110 -2.14 -5.46 -35.71
C GLY A 110 -1.78 -4.93 -37.09
N GLU A 111 -2.26 -5.61 -38.14
CA GLU A 111 -2.07 -5.19 -39.53
C GLU A 111 -2.80 -3.87 -39.84
N ILE A 112 -3.99 -3.68 -39.28
CA ILE A 112 -4.76 -2.43 -39.43
C ILE A 112 -4.05 -1.25 -38.77
N VAL A 113 -3.41 -1.46 -37.62
CA VAL A 113 -2.76 -0.38 -36.82
C VAL A 113 -1.26 -0.24 -37.07
N GLY A 114 -0.70 -0.99 -38.02
CA GLY A 114 0.73 -0.95 -38.35
C GLY A 114 1.65 -1.54 -37.28
N GLN A 115 1.13 -2.33 -36.35
CA GLN A 115 1.91 -3.08 -35.35
C GLN A 115 1.64 -4.58 -35.49
N PRO A 116 2.32 -5.29 -36.42
CA PRO A 116 2.07 -6.71 -36.70
C PRO A 116 2.57 -7.65 -35.59
N VAL A 117 3.38 -7.13 -34.66
CA VAL A 117 3.95 -7.87 -33.54
C VAL A 117 3.91 -7.00 -32.29
N PHE A 118 3.48 -7.60 -31.18
CA PHE A 118 3.53 -7.01 -29.85
C PHE A 118 4.70 -7.61 -29.05
N PRO A 119 5.66 -6.80 -28.58
CA PRO A 119 6.75 -7.28 -27.74
C PRO A 119 6.23 -7.51 -26.31
N TRP A 120 6.10 -8.77 -25.92
CA TRP A 120 5.80 -9.16 -24.55
C TRP A 120 7.10 -9.15 -23.73
N ASN A 121 7.46 -7.96 -23.26
CA ASN A 121 8.73 -7.70 -22.59
C ASN A 121 8.60 -7.35 -21.09
N ALA A 122 9.72 -7.09 -20.42
CA ALA A 122 9.75 -6.71 -19.01
C ALA A 122 8.90 -5.46 -18.70
N ALA A 123 8.85 -4.48 -19.60
CA ALA A 123 8.01 -3.30 -19.43
C ALA A 123 6.51 -3.67 -19.43
N TRP A 124 6.10 -4.56 -20.32
CA TRP A 124 4.73 -5.08 -20.33
C TRP A 124 4.41 -5.91 -19.09
N TRP A 125 5.30 -6.83 -18.69
CA TRP A 125 5.16 -7.60 -17.46
C TRP A 125 5.01 -6.68 -16.24
N GLY A 126 5.89 -5.69 -16.09
CA GLY A 126 5.85 -4.73 -15.00
C GLY A 126 4.54 -3.95 -14.94
N ALA A 127 4.06 -3.46 -16.08
CA ALA A 127 2.80 -2.73 -16.18
C ALA A 127 1.61 -3.64 -15.82
N ALA A 128 1.54 -4.84 -16.39
CA ALA A 128 0.45 -5.79 -16.16
C ALA A 128 0.41 -6.24 -14.69
N LEU A 129 1.56 -6.61 -14.12
CA LEU A 129 1.65 -7.12 -12.75
C LEU A 129 1.41 -6.04 -11.70
N THR A 130 1.77 -4.78 -11.97
CA THR A 130 1.44 -3.64 -11.09
C THR A 130 -0.08 -3.50 -10.89
N GLY A 131 -0.88 -3.84 -11.91
CA GLY A 131 -2.35 -3.79 -11.82
C GLY A 131 -2.95 -4.78 -10.81
N ILE A 132 -2.25 -5.87 -10.48
CA ILE A 132 -2.75 -6.90 -9.55
C ILE A 132 -2.94 -6.34 -8.13
N PRO A 133 -1.92 -5.79 -7.45
CA PRO A 133 -2.11 -5.28 -6.10
C PRO A 133 -3.08 -4.10 -6.04
N VAL A 134 -3.14 -3.28 -7.10
CA VAL A 134 -4.09 -2.15 -7.18
C VAL A 134 -5.52 -2.66 -7.31
N SER A 135 -5.74 -3.66 -8.16
CA SER A 135 -7.08 -4.25 -8.33
C SER A 135 -7.56 -4.97 -7.07
N ILE A 136 -6.68 -5.67 -6.35
CA ILE A 136 -7.01 -6.29 -5.05
C ILE A 136 -7.54 -5.25 -4.05
N LEU A 137 -6.96 -4.04 -4.00
CA LEU A 137 -7.44 -2.96 -3.14
C LEU A 137 -8.77 -2.34 -3.60
N ALA A 138 -9.07 -2.42 -4.89
CA ALA A 138 -10.32 -1.92 -5.46
C ALA A 138 -11.48 -2.92 -5.31
N LEU A 139 -11.22 -4.20 -5.06
CA LEU A 139 -12.24 -5.24 -4.91
C LEU A 139 -13.18 -5.13 -3.69
N PRO A 140 -12.75 -4.70 -2.48
CA PRO A 140 -13.58 -4.84 -1.27
C PRO A 140 -15.01 -4.27 -1.37
N PRO A 141 -15.27 -3.11 -2.00
CA PRO A 141 -16.63 -2.61 -2.19
C PRO A 141 -17.55 -3.52 -3.02
N PHE A 142 -16.98 -4.36 -3.90
CA PHE A 142 -17.72 -5.24 -4.82
C PHE A 142 -17.96 -6.64 -4.28
N LEU A 143 -17.21 -7.06 -3.25
CA LEU A 143 -17.33 -8.40 -2.65
C LEU A 143 -18.56 -8.53 -1.72
N GLY A 144 -19.25 -7.42 -1.42
CA GLY A 144 -20.40 -7.39 -0.53
C GLY A 144 -20.04 -7.71 0.92
N GLY A 145 -21.06 -7.90 1.75
CA GLY A 145 -20.92 -8.21 3.18
C GLY A 145 -20.95 -6.99 4.10
N ARG A 146 -20.91 -7.25 5.40
CA ARG A 146 -20.92 -6.22 6.45
C ARG A 146 -19.53 -5.65 6.66
N GLU A 147 -19.45 -4.36 7.01
CA GLU A 147 -18.26 -3.73 7.58
C GLU A 147 -17.81 -4.46 8.86
N LYS A 148 -16.69 -5.17 8.77
CA LYS A 148 -16.07 -5.88 9.89
C LYS A 148 -14.80 -5.16 10.33
N ARG A 149 -14.52 -5.17 11.63
CA ARG A 149 -13.18 -4.78 12.12
C ARG A 149 -12.19 -5.90 11.78
N PRO A 150 -10.89 -5.61 11.65
CA PRO A 150 -9.88 -6.66 11.45
C PRO A 150 -9.92 -7.78 12.50
N VAL A 151 -10.32 -7.46 13.75
CA VAL A 151 -10.48 -8.46 14.83
C VAL A 151 -11.68 -9.40 14.64
N GLU A 152 -12.71 -8.98 13.91
CA GLU A 152 -13.91 -9.78 13.62
C GLU A 152 -13.70 -10.73 12.44
N ASP A 153 -12.78 -10.40 11.53
CA ASP A 153 -12.43 -11.23 10.37
C ASP A 153 -10.91 -11.46 10.30
N PRO A 154 -10.38 -12.40 11.10
CA PRO A 154 -8.95 -12.69 11.12
C PRO A 154 -8.39 -13.11 9.75
N TRP A 155 -9.22 -13.71 8.90
CA TRP A 155 -8.81 -14.14 7.57
C TRP A 155 -8.58 -12.94 6.66
N PHE A 156 -9.54 -12.02 6.60
CA PHE A 156 -9.39 -10.79 5.82
C PHE A 156 -8.27 -9.90 6.35
N ALA A 157 -8.09 -9.82 7.69
CA ALA A 157 -6.97 -9.12 8.30
C ALA A 157 -5.62 -9.74 7.94
N THR A 158 -5.52 -11.08 7.93
CA THR A 158 -4.31 -11.80 7.52
C THR A 158 -4.00 -11.56 6.06
N ALA A 159 -5.02 -11.60 5.18
CA ALA A 159 -4.84 -11.28 3.77
C ALA A 159 -4.30 -9.85 3.56
N GLY A 160 -4.81 -8.88 4.32
CA GLY A 160 -4.28 -7.51 4.33
C GLY A 160 -2.82 -7.43 4.81
N ALA A 161 -2.46 -8.19 5.85
CA ALA A 161 -1.08 -8.24 6.34
C ALA A 161 -0.11 -8.87 5.31
N VAL A 162 -0.52 -9.98 4.67
CA VAL A 162 0.24 -10.62 3.59
C VAL A 162 0.39 -9.67 2.40
N TYR A 163 -0.67 -8.94 2.05
CA TYR A 163 -0.63 -7.90 1.02
C TYR A 163 0.41 -6.83 1.35
N LEU A 164 0.39 -6.27 2.57
CA LEU A 164 1.36 -5.26 2.99
C LEU A 164 2.79 -5.79 2.99
N ALA A 165 2.99 -7.03 3.47
CA ALA A 165 4.29 -7.69 3.42
C ALA A 165 4.77 -7.85 1.98
N HIS A 166 3.90 -8.29 1.06
CA HIS A 166 4.22 -8.42 -0.35
C HIS A 166 4.65 -7.09 -0.98
N ILE A 167 3.88 -6.01 -0.76
CA ILE A 167 4.23 -4.65 -1.24
C ILE A 167 5.58 -4.19 -0.68
N TRP A 168 5.84 -4.47 0.58
CA TRP A 168 7.12 -4.15 1.21
C TRP A 168 8.28 -4.93 0.58
N PHE A 169 8.16 -6.27 0.47
CA PHE A 169 9.21 -7.11 -0.10
C PHE A 169 9.52 -6.78 -1.56
N ILE A 170 8.50 -6.53 -2.40
CA ILE A 170 8.74 -6.16 -3.81
C ILE A 170 9.35 -4.75 -3.92
N SER A 171 9.04 -3.83 -3.00
CA SER A 171 9.69 -2.51 -2.93
C SER A 171 11.15 -2.63 -2.51
N VAL A 172 11.48 -3.45 -1.52
CA VAL A 172 12.87 -3.71 -1.10
C VAL A 172 13.64 -4.44 -2.21
N PHE A 173 13.02 -5.43 -2.86
CA PHE A 173 13.59 -6.09 -4.03
C PHE A 173 13.98 -5.09 -5.13
N SER A 174 13.14 -4.05 -5.33
CA SER A 174 13.38 -3.02 -6.34
C SER A 174 14.64 -2.16 -6.09
N ILE A 175 15.23 -2.22 -4.89
CA ILE A 175 16.47 -1.51 -4.55
C ILE A 175 17.64 -2.47 -4.26
N ASN A 176 17.44 -3.80 -4.35
CA ASN A 176 18.40 -4.81 -3.89
C ASN A 176 19.76 -4.87 -4.62
N ILE A 177 19.98 -4.06 -5.67
CA ILE A 177 21.29 -3.94 -6.33
C ILE A 177 22.37 -3.36 -5.37
N PHE A 178 21.96 -2.76 -4.25
CA PHE A 178 22.88 -2.26 -3.21
C PHE A 178 23.50 -3.35 -2.30
N LEU A 179 23.08 -4.62 -2.35
CA LEU A 179 23.67 -5.68 -1.50
C LEU A 179 24.90 -6.37 -2.09
N GLU A 180 25.25 -6.08 -3.35
CA GLU A 180 26.44 -6.65 -4.03
C GLU A 180 27.62 -5.66 -4.17
N LEU A 181 27.54 -4.48 -3.51
CA LEU A 181 28.62 -3.50 -3.36
C LEU A 181 29.15 -3.49 -1.92
#